data_AF-A0A537PGU9-F1
#
_entry.id   AF-A0A537PGU9-F1
#
_cell.length_a   1.000
_cell.length_b   1.000
_cell.length_c   1.000
_cell.angle_alpha   90.00
_cell.angle_beta   90.00
_cell.angle_gamma   90.00
#
_symmetry.space_group_name_H-M   'P 1'
#
loop_
_entity.id
_entity.type
_entity.pdbx_description
1 polymer ?
#
loop_
_entity_poly.entity_id
_entity_poly.type
_entity_poly.pdbx_seq_one_letter_code
_entity_poly.pdbx_strand_id
1 'polypeptide(L)'
;MNERRIIAGVDGCQAGWIVVLWDGGADLASRLCRDFAEVMALTAEIIAVDMPIGLPERSGRPPEREVRTRLGDRQSSVFAVPAEKAVYCTDYGEACRVNLLHSDPPKKVSKQCF
;
A
#
# COMPACT_ATOMS: atom_id res chain seq x y z
N MET A 1 -27.02 -23.77 -1.69
CA MET A 1 -26.90 -22.36 -1.28
C MET A 1 -25.40 -22.08 -1.26
N ASN A 2 -24.87 -21.22 -2.15
CA ASN A 2 -23.44 -20.88 -2.06
C ASN A 2 -23.22 -20.21 -0.71
N GLU A 3 -22.26 -20.71 0.07
CA GLU A 3 -21.79 -20.01 1.26
C GLU A 3 -21.32 -18.62 0.84
N ARG A 4 -21.89 -17.59 1.47
CA ARG A 4 -21.45 -16.22 1.27
C ARG A 4 -20.10 -16.07 1.94
N ARG A 5 -19.11 -15.67 1.15
CA ARG A 5 -17.75 -15.41 1.64
C ARG A 5 -17.62 -13.95 2.01
N ILE A 6 -17.09 -13.68 3.19
CA ILE A 6 -16.73 -12.33 3.63
C ILE A 6 -15.33 -11.99 3.09
N ILE A 7 -15.29 -10.96 2.25
CA ILE A 7 -14.07 -10.36 1.71
C ILE A 7 -13.87 -9.01 2.38
N ALA A 8 -12.68 -8.78 2.94
CA ALA A 8 -12.25 -7.50 3.49
C ALA A 8 -11.31 -6.80 2.49
N GLY A 9 -11.76 -5.71 1.87
CA GLY A 9 -10.87 -4.77 1.19
C GLY A 9 -10.26 -3.81 2.21
N VAL A 10 -8.94 -3.63 2.18
CA VAL A 10 -8.19 -2.90 3.22
C VAL A 10 -7.23 -1.91 2.60
N ASP A 11 -7.23 -0.68 3.12
CA ASP A 11 -6.29 0.37 2.73
C ASP A 11 -5.84 1.20 3.95
N GLY A 12 -4.63 1.75 3.88
CA GLY A 12 -4.04 2.57 4.93
C GLY A 12 -4.60 3.99 4.92
N CYS A 13 -4.77 4.58 6.09
CA CYS A 13 -5.18 5.97 6.25
C CYS A 13 -4.52 6.60 7.47
N GLN A 14 -4.63 7.92 7.63
CA GLN A 14 -4.00 8.62 8.75
C GLN A 14 -4.45 8.11 10.14
N ALA A 15 -5.64 7.53 10.24
CA ALA A 15 -6.20 7.00 11.49
C ALA A 15 -5.98 5.49 11.70
N GLY A 16 -5.23 4.82 10.84
CA GLY A 16 -5.00 3.37 10.86
C GLY A 16 -5.37 2.74 9.51
N TRP A 17 -6.27 1.75 9.52
CA TRP A 17 -6.68 0.98 8.36
C TRP A 17 -8.19 1.05 8.17
N ILE A 18 -8.64 1.50 7.00
CA ILE A 18 -10.05 1.41 6.61
C ILE A 18 -10.30 0.04 6.00
N VAL A 19 -11.33 -0.63 6.48
CA VAL A 19 -11.77 -1.94 6.00
C VAL A 19 -13.18 -1.83 5.44
N VAL A 20 -13.39 -2.39 4.25
CA VAL A 20 -14.70 -2.57 3.63
C VAL A 20 -14.97 -4.08 3.53
N LEU A 21 -16.02 -4.54 4.20
CA LEU A 21 -16.47 -5.92 4.22
C LEU A 21 -17.59 -6.12 3.19
N TRP A 22 -17.45 -7.17 2.38
CA TRP A 22 -18.41 -7.56 1.36
C TRP A 22 -18.70 -9.07 1.43
N ASP A 23 -19.99 -9.43 1.47
CA ASP A 23 -20.46 -10.83 1.58
C ASP A 23 -20.95 -11.42 0.24
N GLY A 24 -20.75 -10.71 -0.87
CA GLY A 24 -21.34 -11.05 -2.17
C GLY A 24 -22.69 -10.39 -2.45
N GLY A 25 -23.26 -9.67 -1.48
CA GLY A 25 -24.50 -8.92 -1.60
C GLY A 25 -24.33 -7.50 -2.14
N ALA A 26 -25.40 -6.71 -2.03
CA ALA A 26 -25.42 -5.30 -2.43
C ALA A 26 -24.87 -4.37 -1.33
N ASP A 27 -24.92 -4.80 -0.07
CA ASP A 27 -24.54 -4.00 1.07
C ASP A 27 -23.04 -4.12 1.37
N LEU A 28 -22.46 -3.02 1.84
CA LEU A 28 -21.08 -2.95 2.31
C LEU A 28 -21.07 -2.48 3.75
N ALA A 29 -20.24 -3.10 4.59
CA ALA A 29 -19.97 -2.61 5.94
C ALA A 29 -18.55 -2.05 5.99
N SER A 30 -18.36 -0.92 6.68
CA SER A 30 -17.04 -0.33 6.87
C SER A 30 -16.61 -0.35 8.34
N ARG A 31 -15.30 -0.47 8.56
CA ARG A 31 -14.70 -0.44 9.89
C ARG A 31 -13.36 0.25 9.84
N LEU A 32 -13.09 1.11 10.83
CA LEU A 32 -11.76 1.66 11.06
C LEU A 32 -11.04 0.78 12.10
N CYS A 33 -9.86 0.30 11.74
CA CYS A 33 -8.95 -0.48 12.59
C CYS A 33 -7.73 0.40 12.91
N ARG A 34 -7.27 0.42 14.17
CA ARG A 34 -6.15 1.28 14.59
C ARG A 34 -4.80 0.80 14.06
N ASP A 35 -4.65 -0.51 13.94
CA ASP A 35 -3.45 -1.18 13.44
C ASP A 35 -3.85 -2.41 12.59
N PHE A 36 -2.86 -3.03 11.97
CA PHE A 36 -3.12 -4.19 11.11
C PHE A 36 -3.46 -5.46 11.91
N ALA A 37 -3.13 -5.54 13.20
CA ALA A 37 -3.52 -6.68 14.04
C ALA A 37 -5.04 -6.68 14.27
N GLU A 38 -5.67 -5.52 14.40
CA GLU A 38 -7.13 -5.40 14.43
C GLU A 38 -7.80 -5.84 13.11
N VAL A 39 -7.15 -5.60 11.96
CA VAL A 39 -7.61 -6.11 10.65
C VAL A 39 -7.54 -7.64 10.62
N MET A 40 -6.42 -8.21 11.08
CA MET A 40 -6.20 -9.66 11.15
C MET A 40 -7.16 -10.38 12.10
N ALA A 41 -7.74 -9.66 13.07
CA ALA A 41 -8.73 -10.20 14.00
C ALA A 41 -10.16 -10.23 13.43
N LEU A 42 -10.39 -9.72 12.21
CA LEU A 42 -11.71 -9.75 11.56
C LEU A 42 -12.04 -11.15 11.05
N THR A 43 -13.32 -11.49 11.11
CA THR A 43 -13.84 -12.70 10.47
C THR A 43 -14.07 -12.42 8.98
N ALA A 44 -13.02 -12.62 8.19
CA ALA A 44 -13.05 -12.57 6.73
C ALA A 44 -12.25 -13.74 6.16
N GLU A 45 -12.72 -14.39 5.11
CA GLU A 45 -11.94 -15.47 4.47
C GLU A 45 -10.87 -14.92 3.54
N ILE A 46 -11.04 -13.70 3.03
CA ILE A 46 -10.06 -13.01 2.19
C ILE A 46 -9.84 -11.60 2.72
N ILE A 47 -8.58 -11.24 2.93
CA ILE A 47 -8.15 -9.87 3.20
C ILE A 47 -7.35 -9.39 1.98
N ALA A 48 -7.94 -8.46 1.22
CA ALA A 48 -7.34 -7.87 0.03
C ALA A 48 -6.73 -6.52 0.40
N VAL A 49 -5.40 -6.42 0.27
CA VAL A 49 -4.64 -5.21 0.60
C VAL A 49 -3.94 -4.72 -0.67
N ASP A 50 -4.09 -3.43 -0.99
CA ASP A 50 -3.33 -2.80 -2.09
C ASP A 50 -1.91 -2.49 -1.63
N MET A 51 -1.02 -3.48 -1.76
CA MET A 51 0.39 -3.35 -1.38
C MET A 51 1.32 -3.87 -2.48
N PRO A 52 2.50 -3.25 -2.64
CA PRO A 52 3.50 -3.77 -3.56
C PRO A 52 3.97 -5.15 -3.10
N ILE A 53 3.90 -6.12 -4.01
CA ILE A 53 4.50 -7.45 -3.81
C ILE A 53 5.95 -7.42 -4.30
N GLY A 54 6.87 -7.82 -3.43
CA GLY A 54 8.32 -7.78 -3.66
C GLY A 54 8.86 -6.37 -3.47
N LEU A 55 9.51 -6.13 -2.33
CA LEU A 55 10.21 -4.88 -2.06
C LEU A 55 11.57 -4.91 -2.78
N PRO A 56 11.89 -3.89 -3.59
CA PRO A 56 13.15 -3.88 -4.32
C PRO A 56 14.30 -3.37 -3.43
N GLU A 57 15.52 -3.84 -3.67
CA GLU A 57 16.70 -3.31 -2.98
C GLU A 57 16.94 -1.82 -3.30
N ARG A 58 16.57 -1.38 -4.52
CA ARG A 58 16.59 0.02 -4.95
C ARG A 58 15.19 0.48 -5.33
N SER A 59 14.83 1.71 -4.97
CA SER A 59 13.47 2.25 -5.17
C SER A 59 13.06 2.28 -6.65
N GLY A 60 11.78 1.99 -6.89
CA GLY A 60 11.17 1.90 -8.20
C GLY A 60 11.41 0.55 -8.88
N ARG A 61 10.34 -0.05 -9.41
CA ARG A 61 10.41 -1.32 -10.14
C ARG A 61 10.20 -1.04 -11.65
N PRO A 62 10.41 -2.04 -12.53
CA PRO A 62 10.17 -1.88 -13.95
C PRO A 62 8.76 -1.36 -14.31
N PRO A 63 7.66 -1.85 -13.70
CA PRO A 63 6.31 -1.37 -14.02
C PRO A 63 6.10 0.13 -13.79
N GLU A 64 6.59 0.70 -12.68
CA GLU A 64 6.43 2.14 -12.42
C GLU A 64 7.22 2.99 -13.41
N ARG A 65 8.39 2.52 -13.87
CA ARG A 65 9.17 3.22 -14.90
C ARG A 65 8.46 3.20 -16.25
N GLU A 66 7.92 2.05 -16.63
CA GLU A 66 7.21 1.86 -17.90
C GLU A 66 5.90 2.66 -17.95
N VAL A 67 5.11 2.66 -16.88
CA VAL A 67 3.84 3.39 -16.87
C VAL A 67 4.04 4.91 -16.84
N ARG A 68 5.12 5.41 -16.20
CA ARG A 68 5.43 6.86 -16.18
C ARG A 68 5.65 7.43 -17.58
N THR A 69 6.34 6.71 -18.46
CA THR A 69 6.59 7.20 -19.84
C THR A 69 5.31 7.26 -20.67
N ARG A 70 4.27 6.51 -20.28
CA ARG A 70 2.96 6.47 -20.95
C ARG A 70 1.96 7.50 -20.43
N LEU A 71 2.14 7.98 -19.19
CA LEU A 71 1.16 8.84 -18.51
C LEU A 71 1.32 10.34 -18.77
N GLY A 72 2.42 10.79 -19.38
CA GLY A 72 2.66 12.21 -19.69
C GLY A 72 2.56 13.08 -18.43
N ASP A 73 1.65 14.07 -18.45
CA ASP A 73 1.42 14.99 -17.32
C ASP A 73 0.99 14.30 -16.03
N ARG A 74 0.41 13.08 -16.12
CA ARG A 74 -0.02 12.28 -14.96
C ARG A 74 1.08 11.39 -14.39
N GLN A 75 2.31 11.47 -14.91
CA GLN A 75 3.43 10.67 -14.41
C GLN A 75 3.71 10.87 -12.90
N SER A 76 3.32 12.01 -12.34
CA SER A 76 3.46 12.31 -10.90
C SER A 76 2.49 11.51 -10.03
N SER A 77 1.41 10.96 -10.60
CA SER A 77 0.46 10.08 -9.90
C SER A 77 1.00 8.65 -9.70
N VAL A 78 2.14 8.32 -10.31
CA VAL A 78 2.82 7.06 -10.06
C VAL A 78 3.73 7.27 -8.85
N PHE A 79 3.52 6.51 -7.78
CA PHE A 79 4.43 6.49 -6.65
C PHE A 79 5.41 5.33 -6.82
N ALA A 80 6.71 5.61 -6.68
CA ALA A 80 7.71 4.56 -6.77
C ALA A 80 7.72 3.77 -5.46
N VAL A 81 7.71 2.44 -5.54
CA VAL A 81 7.90 1.57 -4.37
C VAL A 81 9.23 1.95 -3.70
N PRO A 82 9.24 2.23 -2.38
CA PRO A 82 10.47 2.52 -1.66
C PRO A 82 11.44 1.34 -1.71
N ALA A 83 12.73 1.61 -1.53
CA ALA A 83 13.69 0.54 -1.28
C ALA A 83 13.30 -0.22 0.00
N GLU A 84 13.49 -1.54 0.01
CA GLU A 84 13.16 -2.41 1.15
C GLU A 84 13.67 -1.84 2.48
N LYS A 85 14.92 -1.39 2.51
CA LYS A 85 15.53 -0.81 3.72
C LYS A 85 14.81 0.45 4.21
N ALA A 86 14.21 1.23 3.33
CA ALA A 86 13.46 2.42 3.71
C ALA A 86 12.08 2.07 4.30
N VAL A 87 11.47 0.96 3.85
CA VAL A 87 10.18 0.48 4.38
C VAL A 87 10.30 0.04 5.84
N TYR A 88 11.43 -0.54 6.23
CA TYR A 88 11.68 -0.98 7.61
C TYR A 88 12.08 0.14 8.58
N CYS A 89 12.21 1.38 8.11
CA CYS A 89 12.44 2.53 8.99
C CYS A 89 11.13 2.94 9.68
N THR A 90 11.21 3.29 10.96
CA THR A 90 10.03 3.68 11.77
C THR A 90 9.79 5.20 11.77
N ASP A 91 10.72 5.98 11.24
CA ASP A 91 10.62 7.44 11.10
C ASP A 91 10.61 7.84 9.62
N TYR A 92 9.75 8.79 9.28
CA TYR A 92 9.60 9.27 7.91
C TYR A 92 10.87 9.98 7.41
N GLY A 93 11.53 10.73 8.29
CA GLY A 93 12.78 11.42 7.97
C GLY A 93 13.89 10.42 7.66
N GLU A 94 14.03 9.37 8.47
CA GLU A 94 14.96 8.29 8.24
C GLU A 94 14.64 7.49 6.97
N ALA A 95 13.38 7.11 6.76
CA ALA A 95 12.93 6.43 5.55
C ALA A 95 13.28 7.23 4.29
N CYS A 96 13.05 8.55 4.31
CA CYS A 96 13.47 9.45 3.23
C CYS A 96 15.00 9.43 3.02
N ARG A 97 15.79 9.50 4.10
CA ARG A 97 17.25 9.48 4.05
C ARG A 97 17.76 8.17 3.45
N VAL A 98 17.23 7.04 3.90
CA VAL A 98 17.60 5.71 3.40
C VAL A 98 17.20 5.54 1.94
N ASN A 99 15.99 5.97 1.56
CA ASN A 99 15.51 5.84 0.18
C ASN A 99 16.32 6.70 -0.80
N LEU A 100 16.77 7.90 -0.39
CA LEU A 100 17.66 8.74 -1.20
C LEU A 100 18.98 8.02 -1.55
N LEU A 101 19.54 7.26 -0.60
CA LEU A 101 20.77 6.47 -0.83
C LEU A 101 20.54 5.25 -1.75
N HIS A 102 19.30 4.77 -1.82
CA HIS A 102 18.92 3.55 -2.55
C HIS A 102 18.00 3.85 -3.75
N SER A 103 18.08 5.03 -4.34
CA SER A 103 17.31 5.42 -5.53
C SER A 103 18.20 6.09 -6.58
N ASP A 104 17.81 5.98 -7.84
CA ASP A 104 18.45 6.69 -8.96
C ASP A 104 17.40 7.09 -10.02
N PRO A 105 17.20 8.40 -10.28
CA PRO A 105 17.78 9.52 -9.53
C PRO A 105 17.32 9.52 -8.06
N PRO A 106 18.05 10.19 -7.15
CA PRO A 106 17.70 10.23 -5.73
C PRO A 106 16.27 10.76 -5.50
N LYS A 107 15.45 9.98 -4.80
CA LYS A 107 14.06 10.30 -4.46
C LYS A 107 13.76 9.99 -2.99
N LYS A 108 13.03 10.90 -2.35
CA LYS A 108 12.43 10.66 -1.03
C LYS A 108 11.24 9.70 -1.16
N VAL A 109 10.84 9.11 -0.04
CA VAL A 109 9.61 8.32 0.04
C VAL A 109 8.40 9.25 -0.13
N SER A 110 7.40 8.83 -0.90
CA SER A 110 6.13 9.54 -0.96
C SER A 110 5.37 9.32 0.34
N LYS A 111 4.72 10.35 0.90
CA LYS A 111 3.79 10.15 2.04
C LYS A 111 2.62 9.23 1.72
N GLN A 112 2.33 8.99 0.43
CA GLN A 112 1.33 8.02 0.00
C GLN A 112 1.86 6.57 0.06
N CYS A 113 3.15 6.37 0.35
CA CYS A 113 3.81 5.07 0.46
C CYS A 113 4.58 4.92 1.78
N PHE A 114 4.30 5.78 2.77
CA PHE A 114 4.85 5.73 4.11
C PHE A 114 3.70 5.70 5.11
#